data_AF-A0A0R3W7G5-F1
#
_entry.id   AF-A0A0R3W7G5-F1
#
_cell.length_a   1.000
_cell.length_b   1.000
_cell.length_c   1.000
_cell.angle_alpha   90.00
_cell.angle_beta   90.00
_cell.angle_gamma   90.00
#
_symmetry.space_group_name_H-M   'P 1'
#
loop_
_entity.id
_entity.type
_entity.pdbx_description
1 polymer ?
#
loop_
_entity_poly.entity_id
_entity_poly.type
_entity_poly.pdbx_seq_one_letter_code
_entity_poly.pdbx_strand_id
1 'polypeptide(L)'
;MPDSLDAFDERTKLELNMFKSSAEEEVVGVTQVRKRTKGILSDEALSDQALKARKNAELEAKYALWNRGVDSVKEREIALEEARYEASKPLARYADDADLNSQQKEVIHAEDPMGAYFKEKRKRKKEKEKQEKKKKHGKHRADDDEEGAPEVEEEEEDARPRYKGPPEPPPNRYGIWPGYRWDGVDRSNGFERKLVDDITRRKVERELAYKWGTEDM
;
A
#
# COMPACT_ATOMS: atom_id res chain seq x y z
N MET A 1 -0.50 13.24 -3.20
CA MET A 1 -0.48 13.50 -1.74
C MET A 1 -0.92 14.93 -1.48
N PRO A 2 -1.61 15.26 -0.39
CA PRO A 2 -1.73 16.67 0.02
C PRO A 2 -0.36 17.13 0.53
N ASP A 3 0.18 18.20 -0.07
CA ASP A 3 1.57 18.67 0.14
C ASP A 3 1.81 19.39 1.48
N SER A 4 0.82 19.41 2.37
CA SER A 4 0.95 19.97 3.73
C SER A 4 0.25 19.10 4.77
N LEU A 5 0.88 18.99 5.95
CA LEU A 5 0.31 18.32 7.13
C LEU A 5 -1.08 18.86 7.50
N ASP A 6 -1.35 20.14 7.23
CA ASP A 6 -2.65 20.78 7.44
C ASP A 6 -3.75 20.25 6.49
N ALA A 7 -3.42 19.97 5.23
CA ALA A 7 -4.40 19.46 4.26
C ALA A 7 -4.77 17.97 4.49
N PHE A 8 -3.90 17.19 5.13
CA PHE A 8 -4.20 15.81 5.55
C PHE A 8 -5.02 15.77 6.84
N ASP A 9 -4.72 16.65 7.80
CA ASP A 9 -5.52 16.83 9.01
C ASP A 9 -6.94 17.31 8.67
N GLU A 10 -7.12 18.17 7.67
CA GLU A 10 -8.46 18.56 7.21
C GLU A 10 -9.24 17.40 6.56
N ARG A 11 -8.58 16.56 5.76
CA ARG A 11 -9.24 15.41 5.11
C ARG A 11 -9.63 14.32 6.10
N THR A 12 -8.75 13.99 7.05
CA THR A 12 -9.06 13.02 8.12
C THR A 12 -10.13 13.54 9.08
N LYS A 13 -10.13 14.84 9.38
CA LYS A 13 -11.15 15.52 10.18
C LYS A 13 -12.49 15.63 9.45
N LEU A 14 -12.48 15.80 8.12
CA LEU A 14 -13.66 15.70 7.27
C LEU A 14 -14.18 14.27 7.19
N GLU A 15 -13.33 13.24 7.04
CA GLU A 15 -13.76 11.83 7.08
C GLU A 15 -14.31 11.43 8.45
N LEU A 16 -13.72 11.90 9.56
CA LEU A 16 -14.24 11.72 10.92
C LEU A 16 -15.58 12.45 11.15
N ASN A 17 -15.76 13.62 10.54
CA ASN A 17 -17.03 14.35 10.58
C ASN A 17 -18.11 13.73 9.68
N MET A 18 -17.72 13.09 8.57
CA MET A 18 -18.64 12.35 7.68
C MET A 18 -19.11 11.02 8.28
N PHE A 19 -18.31 10.42 9.16
CA PHE A 19 -18.66 9.20 9.90
C PHE A 19 -19.29 9.47 11.27
N LYS A 20 -19.57 10.74 11.60
CA LYS A 20 -20.46 11.07 12.71
C LYS A 20 -21.86 10.62 12.29
N SER A 21 -22.16 9.36 12.63
CA SER A 21 -23.45 8.73 12.43
C SER A 21 -24.56 9.72 12.75
N SER A 22 -25.48 9.88 11.79
CA SER A 22 -26.83 10.39 11.95
C SER A 22 -27.63 9.49 12.92
N ALA A 23 -27.11 9.30 14.13
CA ALA A 23 -27.65 8.50 15.22
C ALA A 23 -27.81 9.38 16.48
N GLU A 24 -28.02 10.67 16.28
CA GLU A 24 -28.49 11.60 17.31
C GLU A 24 -29.97 11.96 17.03
N GLU A 25 -30.81 10.95 16.86
CA GLU A 25 -32.28 11.06 16.97
C GLU A 25 -32.86 9.71 17.37
N GLU A 26 -32.59 9.23 18.59
CA GLU A 26 -33.57 8.41 19.33
C GLU A 26 -33.36 8.61 20.85
N VAL A 27 -34.29 9.37 21.43
CA VAL A 27 -34.46 9.53 22.88
C VAL A 27 -35.07 8.25 23.43
N VAL A 28 -34.25 7.30 23.88
CA VAL A 28 -34.75 6.15 24.65
C VAL A 28 -34.03 6.08 25.99
N GLY A 29 -34.84 6.23 27.04
CA GLY A 29 -34.43 6.46 28.42
C GLY A 29 -33.48 5.40 28.98
N VAL A 30 -32.22 5.80 29.18
CA VAL A 30 -31.25 5.04 29.97
C VAL A 30 -31.57 5.26 31.46
N THR A 31 -31.87 4.17 32.18
CA THR A 31 -32.08 4.17 33.63
C THR A 31 -30.83 4.70 34.36
N GLN A 32 -30.98 5.85 35.02
CA GLN A 32 -29.90 6.50 35.76
C GLN A 32 -29.57 5.75 37.06
N VAL A 33 -28.50 4.96 37.04
CA VAL A 33 -27.86 4.46 38.27
C VAL A 33 -27.17 5.65 38.96
N ARG A 34 -27.74 6.14 40.07
CA ARG A 34 -27.16 7.23 40.88
C ARG A 34 -25.82 6.77 41.48
N LYS A 35 -24.71 7.13 40.82
CA LYS A 35 -23.37 7.04 41.39
C LYS A 35 -23.16 8.18 42.38
N ARG A 36 -22.53 7.86 43.51
CA ARG A 36 -22.21 8.80 44.60
C ARG A 36 -21.39 9.97 44.04
N THR A 37 -21.84 11.19 44.29
CA THR A 37 -21.32 12.43 43.71
C THR A 37 -19.89 12.69 44.19
N LYS A 38 -18.90 12.28 43.40
CA LYS A 38 -17.63 13.04 43.36
C LYS A 38 -18.01 14.40 42.80
N GLY A 39 -17.62 15.49 43.49
CA GLY A 39 -18.06 16.85 43.20
C GLY A 39 -18.02 17.19 41.71
N ILE A 40 -18.96 18.03 41.26
CA ILE A 40 -19.01 18.58 39.91
C ILE A 40 -17.64 19.22 39.64
N LEU A 41 -16.90 18.71 38.65
CA LEU A 41 -15.65 19.32 38.23
C LEU A 41 -15.95 20.76 37.78
N SER A 42 -15.11 21.71 38.17
CA SER A 42 -15.24 23.09 37.70
C SER A 42 -15.24 23.14 36.17
N ASP A 43 -15.96 24.11 35.59
CA ASP A 43 -16.02 24.30 34.13
C ASP A 43 -14.61 24.44 33.51
N GLU A 44 -13.68 25.04 34.26
CA GLU A 44 -12.26 25.14 33.91
C GLU A 44 -11.60 23.76 33.82
N ALA A 45 -11.83 22.85 34.77
CA ALA A 45 -11.27 21.50 34.76
C ALA A 45 -11.81 20.65 33.60
N LEU A 46 -13.06 20.85 33.21
CA LEU A 46 -13.66 20.23 32.01
C LEU A 46 -13.00 20.76 30.73
N SER A 47 -12.76 22.08 30.63
CA SER A 47 -12.05 22.67 29.49
C SER A 47 -10.61 22.19 29.38
N ASP A 48 -9.89 22.09 30.51
CA ASP A 48 -8.52 21.59 30.56
C ASP A 48 -8.45 20.11 30.16
N GLN A 49 -9.42 19.31 30.58
CA GLN A 49 -9.52 17.91 30.18
C GLN A 49 -9.80 17.78 28.67
N ALA A 50 -10.65 18.64 28.11
CA ALA A 50 -10.92 18.68 26.68
C ALA A 50 -9.70 19.10 25.86
N LEU A 51 -8.93 20.11 26.31
CA LEU A 51 -7.69 20.53 25.66
C LEU A 51 -6.61 19.44 25.71
N LYS A 52 -6.47 18.76 26.85
CA LYS A 52 -5.56 17.60 26.98
C LYS A 52 -5.99 16.46 26.07
N ALA A 53 -7.29 16.15 26.00
CA ALA A 53 -7.82 15.14 25.10
C ALA A 53 -7.54 15.47 23.63
N ARG A 54 -7.70 16.74 23.22
CA ARG A 54 -7.36 17.19 21.85
C ARG A 54 -5.88 17.01 21.54
N LYS A 55 -4.98 17.42 22.43
CA LYS A 55 -3.53 17.23 22.27
C LYS A 55 -3.16 15.75 22.18
N ASN A 56 -3.76 14.91 23.01
CA ASN A 56 -3.53 13.46 22.97
C ASN A 56 -4.04 12.85 21.67
N ALA A 57 -5.22 13.24 21.19
CA ALA A 57 -5.77 12.77 19.92
C ALA A 57 -4.91 13.20 18.72
N GLU A 58 -4.36 14.41 18.75
CA GLU A 58 -3.43 14.90 17.73
C GLU A 58 -2.12 14.09 17.72
N LEU A 59 -1.56 13.80 18.89
CA LEU A 59 -0.38 12.92 19.00
C LEU A 59 -0.69 11.50 18.52
N GLU A 60 -1.84 10.96 18.88
CA GLU A 60 -2.30 9.64 18.44
C GLU A 60 -2.47 9.57 16.92
N ALA A 61 -3.05 10.60 16.30
CA ALA A 61 -3.16 10.69 14.85
C ALA A 61 -1.78 10.73 14.17
N LYS A 62 -0.84 11.52 14.71
CA LYS A 62 0.54 11.56 14.23
C LYS A 62 1.23 10.19 14.34
N TYR A 63 1.05 9.50 15.47
CA TYR A 63 1.61 8.15 15.63
C TYR A 63 0.93 7.12 14.74
N ALA A 64 -0.38 7.22 14.51
CA ALA A 64 -1.09 6.34 13.60
C ALA A 64 -0.55 6.47 12.16
N LEU A 65 -0.28 7.71 11.72
CA LEU A 65 0.32 7.97 10.42
C LEU A 65 1.77 7.42 10.35
N TRP A 66 2.60 7.68 11.36
CA TRP A 66 3.99 7.24 11.35
C TRP A 66 4.13 5.71 11.45
N ASN A 67 3.27 5.06 12.25
CA ASN A 67 3.28 3.61 12.40
C ASN A 67 2.63 2.89 11.21
N ARG A 68 2.01 3.61 10.26
CA ARG A 68 1.41 3.01 9.07
C ARG A 68 2.50 2.60 8.08
N GLY A 69 2.37 1.42 7.51
CA GLY A 69 3.29 0.94 6.48
C GLY A 69 3.16 1.73 5.18
N VAL A 70 4.28 2.18 4.62
CA VAL A 70 4.32 2.94 3.35
C VAL A 70 3.61 2.19 2.21
N ASP A 71 3.88 0.89 2.05
CA ASP A 71 3.27 0.09 0.98
C ASP A 71 1.75 -0.06 1.18
N SER A 72 1.27 -0.16 2.42
CA SER A 72 -0.17 -0.21 2.73
C SER A 72 -0.92 1.11 2.48
N VAL A 73 -0.20 2.24 2.42
CA VAL A 73 -0.76 3.53 1.99
C VAL A 73 -0.86 3.54 0.47
N LYS A 74 0.24 3.20 -0.22
CA LYS A 74 0.28 3.14 -1.68
C LYS A 74 -0.75 2.18 -2.26
N GLU A 75 -0.86 0.97 -1.70
CA GLU A 75 -1.88 -0.01 -2.11
C GLU A 75 -3.30 0.55 -1.97
N ARG A 76 -3.57 1.32 -0.90
CA ARG A 76 -4.88 1.96 -0.70
C ARG A 76 -5.13 3.06 -1.73
N GLU A 77 -4.11 3.86 -2.06
CA GLU A 77 -4.21 4.91 -3.07
C GLU A 77 -4.45 4.32 -4.45
N ILE A 78 -3.65 3.32 -4.84
CA ILE A 78 -3.83 2.56 -6.08
C ILE A 78 -5.23 1.96 -6.13
N ALA A 79 -5.70 1.30 -5.06
CA ALA A 79 -7.05 0.73 -5.03
C ALA A 79 -8.16 1.78 -5.18
N LEU A 80 -7.98 3.00 -4.65
CA LEU A 80 -8.94 4.09 -4.83
C LEU A 80 -8.93 4.63 -6.27
N GLU A 81 -7.75 4.74 -6.89
CA GLU A 81 -7.59 5.16 -8.28
C GLU A 81 -8.14 4.13 -9.26
N GLU A 82 -7.81 2.86 -9.05
CA GLU A 82 -8.37 1.73 -9.80
C GLU A 82 -9.88 1.68 -9.66
N ALA A 83 -10.43 1.84 -8.45
CA ALA A 83 -11.88 1.87 -8.26
C ALA A 83 -12.55 3.03 -9.00
N ARG A 84 -11.92 4.22 -9.04
CA ARG A 84 -12.43 5.36 -9.84
C ARG A 84 -12.38 5.05 -11.33
N TYR A 85 -11.30 4.44 -11.78
CA TYR A 85 -11.14 4.06 -13.18
C TYR A 85 -12.14 2.98 -13.58
N GLU A 86 -12.31 1.93 -12.78
CA GLU A 86 -13.29 0.87 -12.98
C GLU A 86 -14.73 1.36 -12.93
N ALA A 87 -15.05 2.31 -12.05
CA ALA A 87 -16.37 2.93 -12.03
C ALA A 87 -16.72 3.67 -13.34
N SER A 88 -15.71 4.14 -14.08
CA SER A 88 -15.90 4.74 -15.40
C SER A 88 -16.04 3.71 -16.55
N LYS A 89 -15.69 2.44 -16.31
CA LYS A 89 -15.72 1.38 -17.32
C LYS A 89 -17.13 0.79 -17.46
N PRO A 90 -17.47 0.24 -18.63
CA PRO A 90 -18.68 -0.56 -18.79
C PRO A 90 -18.58 -1.87 -17.97
N LEU A 91 -19.73 -2.39 -17.54
CA LEU A 91 -19.84 -3.63 -16.74
C LEU A 91 -19.19 -4.85 -17.44
N ALA A 92 -19.34 -4.95 -18.75
CA ALA A 92 -18.82 -6.06 -19.55
C ALA A 92 -17.66 -5.59 -20.43
N ARG A 93 -16.62 -6.43 -20.54
CA ARG A 93 -15.52 -6.24 -21.48
C ARG A 93 -15.91 -6.82 -22.83
N TYR A 94 -15.70 -6.06 -23.90
CA TYR A 94 -15.93 -6.50 -25.28
C TYR A 94 -14.60 -6.80 -25.99
N ALA A 95 -14.66 -7.39 -27.18
CA ALA A 95 -13.47 -7.68 -27.99
C ALA A 95 -12.67 -6.40 -28.35
N ASP A 96 -13.35 -5.25 -28.44
CA ASP A 96 -12.75 -3.97 -28.79
C ASP A 96 -12.22 -3.17 -27.57
N ASP A 97 -12.19 -3.76 -26.37
CA ASP A 97 -11.69 -3.09 -25.16
C ASP A 97 -10.20 -2.71 -25.31
N ALA A 98 -9.91 -1.41 -25.21
CA ALA A 98 -8.56 -0.87 -25.38
C ALA A 98 -7.59 -1.35 -24.29
N ASP A 99 -8.06 -1.51 -23.05
CA ASP A 99 -7.24 -1.95 -21.92
C ASP A 99 -6.78 -3.40 -22.12
N LEU A 100 -7.73 -4.27 -22.49
CA LEU A 100 -7.44 -5.69 -22.73
C LEU A 100 -6.46 -5.86 -23.89
N ASN A 101 -6.70 -5.14 -24.99
CA ASN A 101 -5.83 -5.16 -26.16
C ASN A 101 -4.41 -4.66 -25.84
N SER A 102 -4.29 -3.66 -24.95
CA SER A 102 -2.98 -3.17 -24.50
C SER A 102 -2.26 -4.21 -23.65
N GLN A 103 -2.96 -4.82 -22.68
CA GLN A 103 -2.41 -5.89 -21.84
C GLN A 103 -1.93 -7.08 -22.69
N GLN A 104 -2.72 -7.54 -23.66
CA GLN A 104 -2.34 -8.65 -24.54
C GLN A 104 -1.10 -8.34 -25.39
N LYS A 105 -0.97 -7.11 -25.88
CA LYS A 105 0.22 -6.66 -26.64
C LYS A 105 1.49 -6.60 -25.80
N GLU A 106 1.38 -6.43 -24.49
CA GLU A 106 2.53 -6.38 -23.59
C GLU A 106 3.10 -7.77 -23.25
N VAL A 107 2.29 -8.82 -23.37
CA VAL A 107 2.70 -10.20 -23.09
C VAL A 107 3.69 -10.68 -24.16
N ILE A 108 4.96 -10.79 -23.77
CA ILE A 108 6.00 -11.37 -24.62
C ILE A 108 6.04 -12.88 -24.39
N HIS A 109 5.75 -13.63 -25.45
CA HIS A 109 5.78 -15.09 -25.43
C HIS A 109 7.22 -15.58 -25.63
N ALA A 110 7.57 -16.70 -24.99
CA ALA A 110 8.92 -17.27 -25.09
C ALA A 110 9.19 -17.90 -26.47
N GLU A 111 8.13 -18.39 -27.11
CA GLU A 111 8.18 -19.08 -28.41
C GLU A 111 8.12 -18.12 -29.61
N ASP A 112 7.90 -16.82 -29.36
CA ASP A 112 7.87 -15.81 -30.43
C ASP A 112 9.28 -15.56 -30.97
N PRO A 113 9.54 -15.76 -32.29
CA PRO A 113 10.84 -15.47 -32.90
C PRO A 113 11.30 -14.01 -32.71
N MET A 114 10.38 -13.07 -32.50
CA MET A 114 10.68 -11.66 -32.26
C MET A 114 10.82 -11.32 -30.76
N GLY A 115 10.58 -12.26 -29.84
CA GLY A 115 10.58 -12.01 -28.40
C GLY A 115 11.89 -11.45 -27.86
N ALA A 116 13.03 -11.91 -28.39
CA ALA A 116 14.36 -11.39 -28.03
C ALA A 116 14.52 -9.91 -28.40
N TYR A 117 14.10 -9.53 -29.60
CA TYR A 117 14.15 -8.15 -30.08
C TYR A 117 13.30 -7.21 -29.19
N PHE A 118 12.09 -7.62 -28.83
CA PHE A 118 11.23 -6.81 -27.95
C PHE A 118 11.80 -6.66 -26.54
N LYS A 119 12.42 -7.71 -25.97
CA LYS A 119 13.13 -7.63 -24.69
C LYS A 119 14.27 -6.62 -24.74
N GLU A 120 15.09 -6.64 -25.79
CA GLU A 120 16.18 -5.68 -25.98
C GLU A 120 15.66 -4.26 -26.20
N LYS A 121 14.61 -4.09 -27.02
CA LYS A 121 13.94 -2.80 -27.23
C LYS A 121 13.41 -2.20 -25.93
N ARG A 122 12.80 -3.02 -25.04
CA ARG A 122 12.34 -2.58 -23.71
C ARG A 122 13.52 -2.18 -22.81
N LYS A 123 14.62 -2.95 -22.79
CA LYS A 123 15.84 -2.60 -22.04
C LYS A 123 16.41 -1.26 -22.51
N ARG A 124 16.59 -1.09 -23.82
CA ARG A 124 17.09 0.15 -24.42
C ARG A 124 16.20 1.36 -24.14
N LYS A 125 14.86 1.18 -24.15
CA LYS A 125 13.92 2.24 -23.78
C LYS A 125 14.10 2.66 -22.31
N LYS A 126 14.21 1.69 -21.38
CA LYS A 126 14.46 1.96 -19.95
C LYS A 126 15.80 2.66 -19.71
N GLU A 127 16.85 2.30 -20.44
CA GLU A 127 18.15 2.96 -20.33
C GLU A 127 18.11 4.42 -20.81
N LYS A 128 17.45 4.69 -21.93
CA LYS A 128 17.26 6.06 -22.44
C LYS A 128 16.48 6.91 -21.44
N GLU A 129 15.40 6.38 -20.89
CA GLU A 129 14.60 7.06 -19.87
C GLU A 129 15.42 7.38 -18.61
N LYS A 130 16.23 6.43 -18.13
CA LYS A 130 17.18 6.66 -17.02
C LYS A 130 18.20 7.75 -17.34
N GLN A 131 18.73 7.79 -18.56
CA GLN A 131 19.69 8.82 -18.98
C GLN A 131 19.02 10.21 -19.06
N GLU A 132 17.79 10.28 -19.56
CA GLU A 132 17.02 11.53 -19.61
C GLU A 132 16.70 12.06 -18.21
N LYS A 133 16.23 11.18 -17.30
CA LYS A 133 15.99 11.51 -15.88
C LYS A 133 17.26 12.05 -15.21
N LYS A 134 18.41 11.39 -15.41
CA LYS A 134 19.72 11.88 -14.90
C LYS A 134 20.12 13.25 -15.44
N LYS A 135 19.84 13.52 -16.72
CA LYS A 135 20.13 14.83 -17.34
C LYS A 135 19.23 15.94 -16.79
N LYS A 136 17.94 15.66 -16.54
CA LYS A 136 17.01 16.61 -15.91
C LYS A 136 17.46 16.98 -14.50
N HIS A 137 17.79 15.98 -13.67
CA HIS A 137 18.27 16.20 -12.30
C HIS A 137 19.60 16.96 -12.23
N GLY A 138 20.49 16.79 -13.20
CA GLY A 138 21.75 17.54 -13.29
C GLY A 138 21.59 18.99 -13.77
N LYS A 139 20.48 19.33 -14.44
CA LYS A 139 20.21 20.65 -14.99
C LYS A 139 19.64 21.62 -13.94
N HIS A 140 18.81 21.14 -13.02
CA HIS A 140 18.29 21.93 -11.89
C HIS A 140 19.33 22.26 -10.81
N ARG A 141 20.57 21.76 -10.90
CA ARG A 141 21.65 22.09 -9.95
C ARG A 141 22.64 23.15 -10.47
N ALA A 142 22.45 23.68 -11.68
CA ALA A 142 23.42 24.56 -12.34
C ALA A 142 23.02 26.05 -12.34
N ASP A 143 21.75 26.37 -12.13
CA ASP A 143 21.21 27.72 -12.11
C ASP A 143 20.22 27.80 -10.91
N ASP A 144 20.27 28.88 -10.12
CA ASP A 144 19.35 29.31 -9.03
C ASP A 144 19.84 29.21 -7.57
N ASP A 145 20.68 30.19 -7.19
CA ASP A 145 20.63 30.90 -5.90
C ASP A 145 19.44 31.88 -5.92
N GLU A 146 18.19 31.43 -5.73
CA GLU A 146 17.08 32.33 -5.35
C GLU A 146 15.96 31.56 -4.64
N GLU A 147 15.55 32.04 -3.46
CA GLU A 147 14.54 31.38 -2.63
C GLU A 147 13.15 31.38 -3.30
N GLY A 148 12.71 30.20 -3.72
CA GLY A 148 11.37 29.96 -4.26
C GLY A 148 10.94 28.51 -4.00
N ALA A 149 9.73 28.35 -3.49
CA ALA A 149 9.12 27.10 -3.02
C ALA A 149 9.34 25.89 -3.96
N PRO A 150 9.47 24.66 -3.43
CA PRO A 150 9.68 23.48 -4.26
C PRO A 150 8.40 23.15 -5.05
N GLU A 151 8.50 23.26 -6.37
CA GLU A 151 7.59 22.63 -7.32
C GLU A 151 7.54 21.12 -7.01
N VAL A 152 6.34 20.58 -6.85
CA VAL A 152 6.10 19.19 -6.45
C VAL A 152 6.48 18.27 -7.59
N GLU A 153 7.75 17.86 -7.58
CA GLU A 153 8.27 16.78 -8.39
C GLU A 153 7.55 15.49 -7.95
N GLU A 154 6.82 14.84 -8.85
CA GLU A 154 6.47 13.43 -8.68
C GLU A 154 7.78 12.62 -8.76
N GLU A 155 8.52 12.61 -7.65
CA GLU A 155 9.60 11.69 -7.40
C GLU A 155 9.01 10.29 -7.42
N GLU A 156 9.10 9.61 -8.57
CA GLU A 156 9.11 8.16 -8.55
C GLU A 156 10.31 7.74 -7.74
N GLU A 157 10.03 7.51 -6.45
CA GLU A 157 10.79 6.82 -5.43
C GLU A 157 12.20 6.47 -5.88
N ASP A 158 13.19 7.16 -5.31
CA ASP A 158 14.56 6.67 -5.26
C ASP A 158 14.53 5.18 -4.88
N ALA A 159 14.59 4.33 -5.91
CA ALA A 159 14.26 2.93 -5.77
C ALA A 159 15.29 2.33 -4.82
N ARG A 160 14.86 2.06 -3.58
CA ARG A 160 15.70 1.49 -2.53
C ARG A 160 16.48 0.35 -3.19
N PRO A 161 17.83 0.34 -3.06
CA PRO A 161 18.64 -0.62 -3.78
C PRO A 161 18.11 -2.04 -3.53
N ARG A 162 18.20 -2.90 -4.55
CA ARG A 162 17.84 -4.31 -4.40
C ARG A 162 19.04 -5.12 -3.94
N TYR A 163 18.77 -6.23 -3.26
CA TYR A 163 19.78 -7.20 -2.88
C TYR A 163 20.58 -7.71 -4.09
N LYS A 164 21.90 -7.83 -3.93
CA LYS A 164 22.87 -8.23 -4.97
C LYS A 164 23.62 -9.54 -4.68
N GLY A 165 23.31 -10.22 -3.58
CA GLY A 165 23.97 -11.48 -3.21
C GLY A 165 23.45 -12.68 -4.01
N PRO A 166 23.63 -13.92 -3.51
CA PRO A 166 23.21 -15.12 -4.22
C PRO A 166 21.78 -15.01 -4.77
N PRO A 167 21.56 -15.50 -6.00
CA PRO A 167 20.38 -15.16 -6.80
C PRO A 167 19.06 -15.68 -6.20
N GLU A 168 19.11 -16.64 -5.30
CA GLU A 168 17.94 -17.30 -4.73
C GLU A 168 17.92 -17.18 -3.20
N PRO A 169 17.35 -16.09 -2.64
CA PRO A 169 17.03 -16.05 -1.22
C PRO A 169 15.97 -17.12 -0.88
N PRO A 170 15.95 -17.63 0.38
CA PRO A 170 14.90 -18.53 0.83
C PRO A 170 13.52 -17.93 0.54
N PRO A 171 12.61 -18.67 -0.10
CA PRO A 171 11.29 -18.15 -0.45
C PRO A 171 10.47 -17.90 0.82
N ASN A 172 9.74 -16.79 0.86
CA ASN A 172 8.82 -16.44 1.93
C ASN A 172 7.38 -16.41 1.41
N ARG A 173 6.41 -16.56 2.31
CA ARG A 173 4.97 -16.55 1.95
C ARG A 173 4.53 -15.31 1.17
N TYR A 174 5.17 -14.17 1.42
CA TYR A 174 4.79 -12.87 0.88
C TYR A 174 5.56 -12.47 -0.38
N GLY A 175 6.51 -13.28 -0.87
CA GLY A 175 7.35 -12.92 -2.02
C GLY A 175 8.20 -11.65 -1.81
N ILE A 176 8.37 -11.21 -0.56
CA ILE A 176 9.11 -9.99 -0.23
C ILE A 176 10.59 -10.27 -0.38
N TRP A 177 11.26 -9.48 -1.22
CA TRP A 177 12.69 -9.60 -1.41
C TRP A 177 13.45 -9.12 -0.16
N PRO A 178 14.59 -9.76 0.17
CA PRO A 178 15.42 -9.28 1.26
C PRO A 178 15.94 -7.87 0.98
N GLY A 179 16.18 -7.11 2.05
CA GLY A 179 16.77 -5.79 1.95
C GLY A 179 18.17 -5.83 1.33
N TYR A 180 18.61 -4.71 0.74
CA TYR A 180 19.88 -4.64 0.01
C TYR A 180 21.14 -4.99 0.81
N ARG A 181 21.06 -4.85 2.14
CA ARG A 181 22.16 -5.09 3.10
C ARG A 181 22.14 -6.48 3.71
N TRP A 182 21.20 -7.33 3.32
CA TRP A 182 21.16 -8.69 3.83
C TRP A 182 22.45 -9.42 3.41
N ASP A 183 23.03 -10.25 4.27
CA ASP A 183 24.32 -10.89 3.97
C ASP A 183 24.15 -12.23 3.20
N GLY A 184 22.95 -12.79 3.18
CA GLY A 184 22.64 -14.05 2.50
C GLY A 184 22.61 -15.26 3.45
N VAL A 185 23.09 -15.12 4.68
CA VAL A 185 22.99 -16.16 5.70
C VAL A 185 21.57 -16.24 6.26
N ASP A 186 20.94 -17.41 6.13
CA ASP A 186 19.65 -17.74 6.74
C ASP A 186 19.79 -17.86 8.27
N ARG A 187 19.03 -17.02 8.99
CA ARG A 187 18.98 -16.98 10.46
C ARG A 187 17.57 -17.33 10.99
N SER A 188 16.77 -18.03 10.19
CA SER A 188 15.39 -18.40 10.53
C SER A 188 15.32 -19.58 11.51
N ASN A 189 14.17 -19.73 12.17
CA ASN A 189 13.84 -20.91 12.97
C ASN A 189 13.31 -22.09 12.12
N GLY A 190 13.30 -21.95 10.79
CA GLY A 190 12.72 -22.94 9.86
C GLY A 190 11.19 -22.95 9.76
N PHE A 191 10.48 -21.97 10.32
CA PHE A 191 9.01 -21.88 10.27
C PHE A 191 8.45 -21.81 8.84
N GLU A 192 9.00 -20.93 7.99
CA GLU A 192 8.52 -20.76 6.61
C GLU A 192 8.62 -22.06 5.81
N ARG A 193 9.73 -22.81 5.97
CA ARG A 193 9.90 -24.14 5.34
C ARG A 193 8.82 -25.13 5.81
N LYS A 194 8.64 -25.26 7.12
CA LYS A 194 7.60 -26.15 7.70
C LYS A 194 6.20 -25.78 7.21
N LEU A 195 5.91 -24.48 7.13
CA LEU A 195 4.61 -24.00 6.65
C LEU A 195 4.37 -24.39 5.18
N VAL A 196 5.38 -24.23 4.32
CA VAL A 196 5.29 -24.64 2.91
C VAL A 196 5.10 -26.16 2.80
N ASP A 197 5.85 -26.95 3.56
CA ASP A 197 5.72 -28.41 3.61
C ASP A 197 4.32 -28.85 4.06
N ASP A 198 3.74 -28.17 5.06
CA ASP A 198 2.38 -28.45 5.54
C ASP A 198 1.31 -28.08 4.49
N ILE A 199 1.50 -26.97 3.78
CA ILE A 199 0.59 -26.54 2.70
C ILE A 199 0.64 -27.54 1.54
N THR A 200 1.83 -27.97 1.11
CA THR A 200 1.99 -28.95 0.02
C THR A 200 1.42 -30.30 0.43
N ARG A 201 1.70 -30.76 1.65
CA ARG A 201 1.12 -31.99 2.21
C ARG A 201 -0.41 -31.98 2.15
N ARG A 202 -1.06 -30.92 2.63
CA ARG A 202 -2.53 -30.81 2.60
C ARG A 202 -3.09 -30.80 1.17
N LYS A 203 -2.39 -30.19 0.20
CA LYS A 203 -2.79 -30.21 -1.21
C LYS A 203 -2.71 -31.63 -1.77
N VAL A 204 -1.60 -32.33 -1.53
CA VAL A 204 -1.38 -33.71 -1.97
C VAL A 204 -2.43 -34.65 -1.37
N GLU A 205 -2.67 -34.56 -0.05
CA GLU A 205 -3.70 -35.37 0.63
C GLU A 205 -5.09 -35.16 0.02
N ARG A 206 -5.46 -33.91 -0.31
CA ARG A 206 -6.74 -33.60 -0.95
C ARG A 206 -6.86 -34.22 -2.34
N GLU A 207 -5.79 -34.14 -3.14
CA GLU A 207 -5.76 -34.74 -4.48
C GLU A 207 -5.82 -36.27 -4.42
N LEU A 208 -5.11 -36.89 -3.48
CA LEU A 208 -5.16 -38.32 -3.23
C LEU A 208 -6.56 -38.75 -2.78
N ALA A 209 -7.18 -38.01 -1.87
CA ALA A 209 -8.54 -38.27 -1.42
C ALA A 209 -9.57 -38.14 -2.55
N TYR A 210 -9.40 -37.15 -3.43
CA TYR A 210 -10.23 -37.02 -4.63
C TYR A 210 -10.07 -38.25 -5.54
N LYS A 211 -8.83 -38.61 -5.89
CA LYS A 211 -8.52 -39.76 -6.75
C LYS A 211 -9.10 -41.06 -6.19
N TRP A 212 -8.92 -41.31 -4.89
CA TRP A 212 -9.49 -42.46 -4.18
C TRP A 212 -11.02 -42.44 -4.20
N GLY A 213 -11.64 -41.29 -3.94
CA GLY A 213 -13.10 -41.16 -3.91
C GLY A 213 -13.76 -41.33 -5.29
N THR A 214 -13.03 -41.07 -6.37
CA THR A 214 -13.51 -41.22 -7.74
C THR A 214 -13.16 -42.57 -8.39
N GLU A 215 -12.47 -43.47 -7.68
CA GLU A 215 -11.95 -44.71 -8.28
C GLU A 215 -13.04 -45.77 -8.55
N ASP A 216 -14.14 -45.74 -7.80
CA ASP A 216 -15.24 -46.72 -7.88
C ASP A 216 -16.58 -46.10 -8.37
N MET A 217 -16.52 -44.93 -9.03
CA MET A 217 -17.67 -44.24 -9.63
C MET A 217 -17.56 -44.21 -11.15
#